data_AF-A0A957P666-F1
#
_entry.id   AF-A0A957P666-F1
#
_cell.length_a   1.000
_cell.length_b   1.000
_cell.length_c   1.000
_cell.angle_alpha   90.00
_cell.angle_beta   90.00
_cell.angle_gamma   90.00
#
_symmetry.space_group_name_H-M   'P 1'
#
loop_
_entity.id
_entity.type
_entity.pdbx_description
1 polymer ?
#
loop_
_entity_poly.entity_id
_entity_poly.type
_entity_poly.pdbx_seq_one_letter_code
_entity_poly.pdbx_strand_id
1 'polypeptide(L)'
;DNLVGHLGHWRWRSLFIDHPQVCYTAFGNPYVLHELPHIPNLIAAYSDSPASQRAAVKAWLGEITAQGDCPVRMPALQIQGLAV
;
A
#
# COMPACT_ATOMS: atom_id res chain seq x y z
N ASP A 1 22.42 8.80 -8.75
CA ASP A 1 21.60 7.60 -9.00
C ASP A 1 20.16 7.80 -8.58
N ASN A 2 19.36 8.37 -9.48
CA ASN A 2 17.95 8.66 -9.24
C ASN A 2 17.08 7.51 -9.75
N LEU A 3 16.68 6.61 -8.84
CA LEU A 3 15.63 5.60 -9.09
C LEU A 3 14.30 6.21 -9.57
N VAL A 4 14.14 7.53 -9.40
CA VAL A 4 12.94 8.31 -9.77
C VAL A 4 12.86 8.59 -11.29
N GLY A 5 13.97 8.56 -12.03
CA GLY A 5 14.00 9.02 -13.42
C GLY A 5 13.54 7.99 -14.47
N HIS A 6 13.54 6.69 -14.13
CA HIS A 6 13.28 5.60 -15.10
C HIS A 6 11.97 4.85 -14.87
N LEU A 7 11.34 5.06 -13.71
CA LEU A 7 9.99 4.60 -13.47
C LEU A 7 9.04 5.62 -14.09
N GLY A 8 8.68 5.41 -15.36
CA GLY A 8 7.53 6.12 -15.94
C GLY A 8 6.36 6.08 -14.94
N HIS A 9 5.57 7.14 -14.91
CA HIS A 9 4.52 7.44 -13.92
C HIS A 9 3.49 6.29 -13.67
N TRP A 10 3.51 5.24 -14.49
CA TRP A 10 2.71 4.01 -14.36
C TRP A 10 3.50 2.75 -13.93
N ARG A 11 4.82 2.68 -14.15
CA ARG A 11 5.62 1.46 -13.91
C ARG A 11 5.74 1.09 -12.43
N TRP A 12 5.76 2.08 -11.54
CA TRP A 12 5.83 1.81 -10.10
C TRP A 12 4.59 1.02 -9.60
N ARG A 13 3.43 1.17 -10.26
CA ARG A 13 2.22 0.41 -9.96
C ARG A 13 2.34 -1.06 -10.32
N SER A 14 3.21 -1.40 -11.28
CA SER A 14 3.36 -2.75 -11.85
C SER A 14 4.64 -3.47 -11.40
N LEU A 15 5.41 -2.92 -10.46
CA LEU A 15 6.66 -3.54 -9.99
C LEU A 15 6.48 -4.99 -9.51
N PHE A 16 5.33 -5.29 -8.90
CA PHE A 16 5.02 -6.63 -8.42
C PHE A 16 4.80 -7.66 -9.55
N ILE A 17 4.60 -7.20 -10.79
CA ILE A 17 4.47 -8.07 -11.97
C ILE A 17 5.84 -8.62 -12.38
N ASP A 18 6.85 -7.75 -12.37
CA ASP A 18 8.21 -8.09 -12.80
C ASP A 18 9.05 -8.67 -11.65
N HIS A 19 8.70 -8.37 -10.40
CA HIS A 19 9.46 -8.80 -9.23
C HIS A 19 8.57 -9.38 -8.13
N PRO A 20 8.81 -10.62 -7.66
CA PRO A 20 7.94 -11.27 -6.67
C PRO A 20 8.09 -10.70 -5.25
N GLN A 21 9.19 -10.00 -4.94
CA GLN A 21 9.48 -9.48 -3.60
C GLN A 21 9.31 -7.96 -3.54
N VAL A 22 8.09 -7.49 -3.77
CA VAL A 22 7.74 -6.07 -3.63
C VAL A 22 6.83 -5.92 -2.43
N CYS A 23 7.22 -5.05 -1.48
CA CYS A 23 6.42 -4.76 -0.30
C CYS A 23 5.91 -3.31 -0.35
N TYR A 24 4.59 -3.13 -0.44
CA TYR A 24 4.00 -1.80 -0.43
C TYR A 24 3.77 -1.32 0.99
N THR A 25 4.08 -0.06 1.27
CA THR A 25 3.86 0.53 2.60
C THR A 25 3.35 1.96 2.50
N ALA A 26 2.30 2.25 3.25
CA ALA A 26 1.69 3.57 3.34
C ALA A 26 1.93 4.16 4.73
N PHE A 27 2.68 5.25 4.79
CA PHE A 27 2.93 6.01 6.03
C PHE A 27 1.86 7.07 6.34
N GLY A 28 0.89 7.25 5.44
CA GLY A 28 -0.22 8.19 5.62
C GLY A 28 -1.53 7.47 5.85
N ASN A 29 -2.31 7.32 4.78
CA ASN A 29 -3.63 6.71 4.82
C ASN A 29 -3.65 5.35 4.09
N PRO A 30 -4.62 4.47 4.40
CA PRO A 30 -4.74 3.17 3.76
C PRO A 30 -5.49 3.25 2.41
N TYR A 31 -5.98 4.43 2.02
CA TYR A 31 -6.79 4.63 0.81
C TYR A 31 -5.98 4.49 -0.48
N VAL A 32 -4.65 4.42 -0.41
CA VAL A 32 -3.81 4.03 -1.54
C VAL A 32 -4.25 2.68 -2.15
N LEU A 33 -4.83 1.79 -1.33
CA LEU A 33 -5.39 0.52 -1.81
C LEU A 33 -6.58 0.72 -2.77
N HIS A 34 -7.30 1.84 -2.69
CA HIS A 34 -8.37 2.18 -3.64
C HIS A 34 -7.82 2.53 -5.03
N GLU A 35 -6.65 3.17 -5.08
CA GLU A 35 -5.98 3.47 -6.34
C GLU A 35 -5.23 2.24 -6.91
N LEU A 36 -4.85 1.32 -6.02
CA LEU A 36 -4.04 0.15 -6.33
C LEU A 36 -4.68 -1.16 -5.81
N PRO A 37 -5.94 -1.48 -6.21
CA PRO A 37 -6.65 -2.64 -5.63
C PRO A 37 -6.03 -4.00 -6.00
N HIS A 38 -5.09 -4.00 -6.95
CA HIS A 38 -4.48 -5.19 -7.52
C HIS A 38 -3.12 -5.55 -6.89
N ILE A 39 -2.60 -4.75 -5.95
CA ILE A 39 -1.32 -5.06 -5.30
C ILE A 39 -1.48 -6.27 -4.38
N PRO A 40 -0.47 -7.16 -4.31
CA PRO A 40 -0.57 -8.41 -3.55
C PRO A 40 -0.45 -8.21 -2.03
N ASN A 41 0.08 -7.08 -1.59
CA ASN A 41 0.29 -6.77 -0.17
C ASN A 41 0.29 -5.25 0.04
N LEU A 42 -0.03 -4.82 1.26
CA LEU A 42 0.11 -3.45 1.72
C LEU A 42 0.22 -3.42 3.25
N ILE A 43 1.25 -2.75 3.77
CA ILE A 43 1.34 -2.37 5.18
C ILE A 43 0.88 -0.92 5.32
N ALA A 44 -0.18 -0.69 6.07
CA ALA A 44 -0.60 0.64 6.48
C ALA A 44 0.03 0.98 7.84
N ALA A 45 1.05 1.83 7.84
CA ALA A 45 1.79 2.22 9.04
C ALA A 45 1.19 3.46 9.74
N TYR A 46 0.31 4.21 9.06
CA TYR A 46 -0.45 5.35 9.57
C TYR A 46 0.36 6.52 10.19
N SER A 47 1.68 6.51 10.05
CA SER A 47 2.55 7.58 10.55
C SER A 47 3.86 7.63 9.78
N ASP A 48 4.33 8.85 9.49
CA ASP A 48 5.65 9.15 8.92
C ASP A 48 6.77 9.24 9.97
N SER A 49 6.46 8.97 11.24
CA SER A 49 7.42 9.02 12.34
C SER A 49 8.57 8.01 12.14
N PRO A 50 9.80 8.34 12.59
CA PRO A 50 10.93 7.42 12.50
C PRO A 50 10.69 6.07 13.20
N ALA A 51 9.87 6.05 14.25
CA ALA A 51 9.51 4.82 14.94
C ALA A 51 8.65 3.91 14.04
N SER A 52 7.68 4.47 13.32
CA SER A 52 6.79 3.73 12.42
C SER A 52 7.54 3.23 11.18
N GLN A 53 8.46 4.03 10.65
CA GLN A 53 9.35 3.60 9.55
C GLN A 53 10.21 2.40 9.96
N ARG A 54 10.83 2.45 11.15
CA ARG A 54 11.60 1.31 11.67
C ARG A 54 10.73 0.08 11.90
N ALA A 55 9.53 0.25 12.45
CA ALA A 55 8.59 -0.85 12.66
C ALA A 55 8.17 -1.49 11.32
N ALA A 56 7.90 -0.69 10.29
CA ALA A 56 7.58 -1.19 8.95
C ALA A 56 8.71 -2.06 8.39
N VAL A 57 9.97 -1.60 8.49
CA VAL A 57 11.13 -2.38 8.04
C VAL A 57 11.27 -3.70 8.83
N LYS A 58 11.11 -3.67 10.15
CA LYS A 58 11.14 -4.88 10.97
C LYS A 58 10.03 -5.88 10.58
N ALA A 59 8.85 -5.37 10.22
CA ALA A 59 7.76 -6.20 9.73
C ALA A 59 8.09 -6.81 8.35
N TRP A 60 8.69 -6.04 7.43
CA TRP A 60 9.15 -6.55 6.13
C TRP A 60 10.16 -7.69 6.29
N LEU A 61 11.09 -7.54 7.24
CA LEU A 61 12.13 -8.52 7.52
C LEU A 61 11.66 -9.70 8.39
N GLY A 62 10.39 -9.71 8.82
CA GLY A 62 9.83 -10.76 9.67
C GLY A 62 10.34 -10.74 11.12
N GLU A 63 11.01 -9.68 11.56
CA GLU A 63 11.49 -9.53 12.95
C GLU A 63 10.34 -9.29 13.94
N ILE A 64 9.25 -8.67 13.46
CA ILE A 64 8.03 -8.45 14.23
C ILE A 64 6.81 -8.86 13.41
N THR A 65 5.77 -9.35 14.07
CA THR A 65 4.48 -9.64 13.46
C THR A 65 3.58 -8.40 13.52
N ALA A 66 2.98 -8.01 12.40
CA ALA A 66 1.98 -6.95 12.39
C ALA A 66 0.69 -7.45 13.08
N GLN A 67 0.31 -6.77 14.16
CA GLN A 67 -0.88 -7.11 14.96
C GLN A 67 -2.04 -6.11 14.79
N GLY A 68 -1.84 -5.07 13.98
CA GLY A 68 -2.84 -4.03 13.77
C GLY A 68 -3.92 -4.47 12.79
N ASP A 69 -5.18 -4.24 13.15
CA ASP A 69 -6.31 -4.29 12.23
C ASP A 69 -6.53 -2.92 11.57
N CYS A 70 -6.99 -2.92 10.31
CA CYS A 70 -7.32 -1.68 9.62
C CYS A 70 -8.51 -0.99 10.32
N PRO A 71 -8.36 0.23 10.85
CA PRO A 71 -9.42 0.93 11.58
C PRO A 71 -10.53 1.45 10.65
N VAL A 72 -10.30 1.46 9.33
CA VAL A 72 -11.27 1.93 8.35
C VAL A 72 -11.81 0.77 7.51
N ARG A 73 -13.12 0.71 7.37
CA ARG A 73 -13.78 -0.16 6.39
C ARG A 73 -14.10 0.66 5.15
N MET A 74 -13.72 0.17 3.99
CA MET A 74 -14.07 0.85 2.75
C MET A 74 -15.58 0.77 2.52
N PRO A 75 -16.25 1.88 2.17
CA PRO A 75 -17.68 1.87 1.90
C PRO A 75 -17.97 1.00 0.67
N ALA A 76 -18.98 0.15 0.76
CA ALA A 76 -19.49 -0.60 -0.39
C ALA A 76 -20.17 0.39 -1.35
N LEU A 77 -19.68 0.45 -2.59
CA LEU A 77 -20.23 1.34 -3.61
C LEU A 77 -21.34 0.61 -4.34
N GLN A 78 -22.59 1.03 -4.14
CA GLN A 78 -23.74 0.46 -4.82
C GLN A 78 -24.06 1.34 -6.04
N ILE A 79 -23.96 0.77 -7.23
CA ILE A 79 -24.31 1.46 -8.46
C ILE A 79 -25.84 1.57 -8.49
N GLN A 80 -26.35 2.77 -8.28
CA GLN A 80 -27.78 3.03 -8.46
C GLN A 80 -28.07 3.06 -9.96
N GLY A 81 -28.93 2.15 -10.42
CA GLY A 81 -29.42 2.16 -11.80
C GLY A 81 -30.10 3.50 -12.09
N LEU A 82 -29.80 4.09 -13.26
CA LEU A 82 -30.53 5.25 -13.74
C LEU A 82 -31.98 4.83 -13.98
N ALA A 83 -32.92 5.43 -13.24
CA ALA A 83 -34.33 5.29 -13.54
C ALA A 83 -34.59 6.02 -14.87
N VAL A 84 -34.76 5.25 -15.95
CA VAL A 84 -35.23 5.71 -17.25
C VAL A 84 -36.71 5.42 -17.37
#